data_AF-A0A2N0XDN5-F1
#
_entry.id   AF-A0A2N0XDN5-F1
#
_cell.length_a   1.000
_cell.length_b   1.000
_cell.length_c   1.000
_cell.angle_alpha   90.00
_cell.angle_beta   90.00
_cell.angle_gamma   90.00
#
_symmetry.space_group_name_H-M   'P 1'
#
loop_
_entity.id
_entity.type
_entity.pdbx_description
1 polymer ?
#
loop_
_entity_poly.entity_id
_entity_poly.type
_entity_poly.pdbx_seq_one_letter_code
_entity_poly.pdbx_strand_id
1 'polypeptide(L)'
;MKKRSIILLFFLSCCQYYLAQTNLVGKSFRAVIGSVCEETTKPDPCAGYMIYLVLDFQKNHVNITEKNVRSCKEFIKYQINATWKLNSNGEIIFSYSSPPSKESFLHGFRLQQKGNTLLGYRKDWQDEMIEYTFEKVQ
;
A
#
# COMPACT_ATOMS: atom_id res chain seq x y z
N MET A 1 -1.11 0.76 51.37
CA MET A 1 -0.20 1.05 50.25
C MET A 1 -0.61 0.26 49.01
N LYS A 2 -1.57 0.74 48.20
CA LYS A 2 -2.01 0.07 46.95
C LYS A 2 -2.54 1.11 45.94
N LYS A 3 -1.68 2.03 45.49
CA LYS A 3 -2.05 3.01 44.43
C LYS A 3 -0.94 3.30 43.40
N ARG A 4 0.19 2.57 43.42
CA ARG A 4 1.35 2.85 42.53
C ARG A 4 1.46 1.96 41.28
N SER A 5 0.64 0.93 41.12
CA SER A 5 0.83 -0.07 40.04
C SER A 5 0.05 0.18 38.74
N ILE A 6 -0.77 1.24 38.64
CA ILE A 6 -1.61 1.48 37.44
C ILE A 6 -0.88 2.32 36.37
N ILE A 7 0.14 3.08 36.75
CA ILE A 7 0.84 4.00 35.82
C ILE A 7 1.82 3.26 34.89
N LEU A 8 2.31 2.07 35.27
CA LEU A 8 3.31 1.34 34.49
C LEU A 8 2.73 0.63 33.24
N LEU A 9 1.43 0.33 33.22
CA LEU A 9 0.79 -0.40 32.10
C LEU A 9 0.43 0.50 30.92
N PHE A 10 0.29 1.81 31.11
CA PHE A 10 -0.04 2.75 30.02
C PHE A 10 1.16 3.11 29.14
N PHE A 11 2.39 3.03 29.67
CA PHE A 11 3.60 3.37 28.90
C PHE A 11 4.00 2.32 27.85
N LEU A 12 3.66 1.04 28.08
CA LEU A 12 4.01 -0.06 27.17
C LEU A 12 3.20 -0.06 25.86
N SER A 13 1.92 0.32 25.92
CA SER A 13 1.05 0.34 24.74
C SER A 13 1.44 1.46 23.76
N CYS A 14 1.86 2.63 24.26
CA CYS A 14 2.20 3.77 23.42
C CYS A 14 3.50 3.55 22.60
N CYS A 15 4.50 2.87 23.18
CA CYS A 15 5.77 2.61 22.50
C CYS A 15 5.64 1.73 21.24
N GLN A 16 4.70 0.78 21.22
CA GLN A 16 4.54 -0.14 20.08
C GLN A 16 4.02 0.56 18.82
N TYR A 17 3.23 1.63 18.97
CA TYR A 17 2.74 2.44 17.84
C TYR A 17 3.84 3.22 17.15
N TYR A 18 4.68 3.90 17.92
CA TYR A 18 5.79 4.66 17.38
C TYR A 18 6.80 3.75 16.67
N LEU A 19 7.02 2.53 17.18
CA LEU A 19 7.90 1.53 16.55
C LEU A 19 7.34 0.98 15.22
N ALA A 20 6.03 0.79 15.10
CA ALA A 20 5.45 0.29 13.85
C ALA A 20 5.47 1.35 12.75
N GLN A 21 5.14 2.61 13.08
CA GLN A 21 5.22 3.71 12.11
C GLN A 21 6.66 3.96 11.65
N THR A 22 7.65 3.90 12.54
CA THR A 22 9.07 4.02 12.17
C THR A 22 9.57 2.86 11.31
N ASN A 23 8.93 1.69 11.36
CA ASN A 23 9.31 0.54 10.54
C ASN A 23 8.99 0.77 9.05
N LEU A 24 7.95 1.53 8.70
CA LEU A 24 7.60 1.79 7.30
C LEU A 24 8.38 2.95 6.69
N VAL A 25 8.74 3.96 7.50
CA VAL A 25 9.42 5.18 7.02
C VAL A 25 10.73 4.85 6.30
N GLY A 26 10.92 5.44 5.13
CA GLY A 26 12.10 5.25 4.28
C GLY A 26 12.10 3.95 3.49
N LYS A 27 10.98 3.21 3.47
CA LYS A 27 10.86 1.95 2.72
C LYS A 27 9.87 2.07 1.56
N SER A 28 10.21 1.35 0.50
CA SER A 28 9.37 1.19 -0.68
C SER A 28 8.80 -0.22 -0.71
N PHE A 29 7.53 -0.32 -1.09
CA PHE A 29 6.83 -1.59 -1.21
C PHE A 29 6.11 -1.68 -2.54
N ARG A 30 5.97 -2.88 -3.10
CA ARG A 30 5.24 -3.12 -4.35
C ARG A 30 4.34 -4.34 -4.26
N ALA A 31 3.22 -4.29 -4.96
CA ALA A 31 2.35 -5.45 -5.20
C ALA A 31 1.92 -5.47 -6.67
N VAL A 32 1.72 -6.67 -7.22
CA VAL A 32 0.99 -6.86 -8.48
C VAL A 32 -0.49 -6.70 -8.19
N ILE A 33 -1.14 -5.74 -8.85
CA ILE A 33 -2.56 -5.44 -8.66
C ILE A 33 -3.42 -5.81 -9.88
N GLY A 34 -2.80 -6.34 -10.92
CA GLY A 34 -3.49 -6.84 -12.11
C GLY A 34 -2.52 -7.14 -13.24
N SER A 35 -3.07 -7.63 -14.34
CA SER A 35 -2.35 -7.91 -15.57
C SER A 35 -3.27 -7.75 -16.77
N VAL A 36 -2.72 -7.38 -17.91
CA VAL A 36 -3.43 -7.32 -19.18
C VAL A 36 -2.68 -8.18 -20.19
N CYS A 37 -3.40 -9.10 -20.83
CA CYS A 37 -2.91 -9.83 -21.98
C CYS A 37 -3.40 -9.12 -23.25
N GLU A 38 -2.51 -8.88 -24.21
CA GLU A 38 -2.87 -8.25 -25.48
C GLU A 38 -2.67 -9.28 -26.60
N GLU A 39 -3.71 -9.51 -27.41
CA GLU A 39 -3.61 -10.37 -28.57
C GLU A 39 -2.93 -9.63 -29.73
N THR A 40 -1.97 -10.28 -30.37
CA THR A 40 -1.22 -9.71 -31.49
C THR A 40 -1.29 -10.64 -32.69
N THR A 41 -1.30 -10.07 -33.89
CA THR A 41 -1.35 -10.84 -35.15
C THR A 41 -0.06 -11.60 -35.44
N LYS A 42 1.04 -11.22 -34.79
CA LYS A 42 2.35 -11.89 -34.81
C LYS A 42 2.91 -11.92 -33.39
N PRO A 43 3.79 -12.88 -33.04
CA PRO A 43 4.43 -12.90 -31.73
C PRO A 43 5.12 -11.57 -31.43
N ASP A 44 4.72 -10.93 -30.33
CA ASP A 44 5.31 -9.69 -29.84
C ASP A 44 5.71 -9.88 -28.37
N PRO A 45 7.01 -9.83 -28.03
CA PRO A 45 7.49 -10.00 -26.66
C PRO A 45 7.07 -8.84 -25.73
N CYS A 46 6.59 -7.72 -26.26
CA CYS A 46 6.06 -6.57 -25.52
C CYS A 46 4.54 -6.62 -25.30
N ALA A 47 3.84 -7.62 -25.85
CA ALA A 47 2.39 -7.74 -25.75
C ALA A 47 1.96 -8.01 -24.31
N GLY A 48 1.01 -7.21 -23.83
CA GLY A 48 0.52 -7.29 -22.46
C GLY A 48 1.46 -6.66 -21.42
N TYR A 49 0.98 -6.55 -20.18
CA TYR A 49 1.71 -5.95 -19.07
C TYR A 49 1.19 -6.39 -17.72
N MET A 50 2.06 -6.30 -16.71
CA MET A 50 1.69 -6.38 -15.31
C MET A 50 1.42 -4.98 -14.76
N ILE A 51 0.41 -4.84 -13.91
CA ILE A 51 0.08 -3.58 -13.23
C ILE A 51 0.60 -3.69 -11.80
N TYR A 52 1.46 -2.75 -11.41
CA TYR A 52 2.03 -2.67 -10.08
C TYR A 52 1.49 -1.45 -9.34
N LEU A 53 1.22 -1.61 -8.05
CA LEU A 53 1.10 -0.49 -7.11
C LEU A 53 2.36 -0.43 -6.26
N VAL A 54 3.01 0.73 -6.27
CA VAL A 54 4.22 1.01 -5.51
C VAL A 54 3.91 2.07 -4.45
N LEU A 55 4.37 1.83 -3.23
CA LEU A 55 4.18 2.68 -2.07
C LEU A 55 5.54 3.06 -1.49
N ASP A 56 5.91 4.33 -1.62
CA ASP A 56 7.16 4.87 -1.08
C ASP A 56 6.85 5.68 0.19
N PHE A 57 7.05 5.07 1.35
CA PHE A 57 6.73 5.68 2.63
C PHE A 57 7.84 6.64 3.06
N GLN A 58 7.46 7.90 3.23
CA GLN A 58 8.27 8.94 3.86
C GLN A 58 7.66 9.29 5.22
N LYS A 59 8.36 10.11 6.02
CA LYS A 59 7.95 10.40 7.40
C LYS A 59 6.50 10.91 7.52
N ASN A 60 6.09 11.82 6.64
CA ASN A 60 4.79 12.48 6.70
C ASN A 60 3.91 12.24 5.46
N HIS A 61 4.48 11.65 4.41
CA HIS A 61 3.79 11.43 3.15
C HIS A 61 4.18 10.06 2.58
N VAL A 62 3.37 9.59 1.64
CA VAL A 62 3.60 8.40 0.86
C VAL A 62 3.41 8.77 -0.60
N ASN A 63 4.35 8.37 -1.44
CA ASN A 63 4.16 8.45 -2.88
C ASN A 63 3.57 7.12 -3.33
N ILE A 64 2.44 7.21 -4.03
CA ILE A 64 1.68 6.06 -4.51
C ILE A 64 1.74 6.09 -6.03
N THR A 65 2.35 5.07 -6.62
CA THR A 65 2.56 4.97 -8.06
C THR A 65 1.90 3.71 -8.61
N GLU A 66 0.95 3.89 -9.53
CA GLU A 66 0.43 2.82 -10.37
C GLU A 66 1.24 2.81 -11.67
N LYS A 67 1.89 1.69 -11.97
CA LYS A 67 2.69 1.54 -13.19
C LYS A 67 2.41 0.25 -13.93
N ASN A 68 2.42 0.35 -15.25
CA ASN A 68 2.34 -0.77 -16.17
C ASN A 68 3.75 -1.18 -16.56
N VAL A 69 4.09 -2.44 -16.35
CA VAL A 69 5.41 -3.00 -16.64
C VAL A 69 5.23 -4.04 -17.75
N ARG A 70 5.73 -3.72 -18.94
CA ARG A 70 5.89 -4.63 -20.08
C ARG A 70 7.30 -5.22 -20.05
N SER A 71 7.52 -6.31 -20.77
CA SER A 71 8.85 -6.90 -20.94
C SER A 71 9.90 -5.90 -21.45
N CYS A 72 9.48 -4.91 -22.25
CA CYS A 72 10.39 -3.97 -22.91
C CYS A 72 10.34 -2.55 -22.37
N LYS A 73 9.32 -2.18 -21.58
CA LYS A 73 9.17 -0.82 -21.08
C LYS A 73 8.23 -0.72 -19.89
N GLU A 74 8.50 0.25 -19.02
CA GLU A 74 7.60 0.66 -17.94
C GLU A 74 6.93 1.99 -18.25
N PHE A 75 5.68 2.14 -17.80
CA PHE A 75 4.89 3.36 -17.94
C PHE A 75 4.18 3.67 -16.62
N ILE A 76 4.34 4.90 -16.12
CA ILE A 76 3.61 5.38 -14.96
C ILE A 76 2.22 5.82 -15.43
N LYS A 77 1.18 5.20 -14.88
CA LYS A 77 -0.22 5.51 -15.20
C LYS A 77 -0.77 6.57 -14.24
N TYR A 78 -0.50 6.41 -12.95
CA TYR A 78 -0.85 7.40 -11.92
C TYR A 78 0.29 7.58 -10.92
N GLN A 79 0.44 8.81 -10.43
CA GLN A 79 1.31 9.13 -9.32
C GLN A 79 0.60 10.12 -8.40
N ILE A 80 0.45 9.74 -7.14
CA ILE A 80 -0.33 10.47 -6.15
C ILE A 80 0.50 10.60 -4.88
N ASN A 81 0.53 11.80 -4.29
CA ASN A 81 1.10 12.01 -2.97
C ASN A 81 -0.04 12.13 -1.96
N ALA A 82 0.08 11.37 -0.87
CA ALA A 82 -0.85 11.42 0.23
C ALA A 82 -0.09 11.59 1.55
N THR A 83 -0.73 12.21 2.53
CA THR A 83 -0.28 12.06 3.93
C THR A 83 -0.79 10.73 4.46
N TRP A 84 -0.10 10.14 5.45
CA TRP A 84 -0.50 8.85 6.01
C TRP A 84 -0.30 8.78 7.51
N LYS A 85 -1.08 7.90 8.14
CA LYS A 85 -0.93 7.52 9.55
C LYS A 85 -1.24 6.03 9.73
N LEU A 86 -0.54 5.41 10.68
CA LEU A 86 -0.82 4.05 11.14
C LEU A 86 -1.70 4.12 12.41
N ASN A 87 -2.79 3.36 12.45
CA ASN A 87 -3.66 3.33 13.62
C ASN A 87 -3.45 2.10 14.50
N SER A 88 -4.12 2.12 15.66
CA SER A 88 -4.77 0.99 16.34
C SER A 88 -4.49 -0.44 15.89
N ASN A 89 -5.03 -0.68 14.71
CA ASN A 89 -5.32 -2.01 14.20
C ASN A 89 -4.31 -2.37 13.10
N GLY A 90 -3.25 -1.58 12.97
CA GLY A 90 -2.30 -1.66 11.87
C GLY A 90 -2.85 -1.08 10.57
N GLU A 91 -4.01 -0.43 10.55
CA GLU A 91 -4.54 0.16 9.32
C GLU A 91 -3.77 1.42 8.96
N ILE A 92 -3.41 1.54 7.69
CA ILE A 92 -2.75 2.70 7.14
C ILE A 92 -3.81 3.56 6.46
N ILE A 93 -4.02 4.74 7.03
CA ILE A 93 -5.03 5.68 6.57
C ILE A 93 -4.35 6.74 5.72
N PHE A 94 -4.68 6.78 4.43
CA PHE A 94 -4.25 7.82 3.52
C PHE A 94 -5.17 9.04 3.61
N SER A 95 -4.57 10.22 3.54
CA SER A 95 -5.27 11.50 3.50
C SER A 95 -4.76 12.28 2.28
N TYR A 96 -5.65 12.42 1.30
CA TYR A 96 -5.39 13.01 -0.01
C TYR A 96 -5.84 14.47 -0.03
N SER A 97 -5.12 15.31 -0.79
CA SER A 97 -5.56 16.69 -1.06
C SER A 97 -6.77 16.75 -1.99
N SER A 98 -6.83 15.84 -2.96
CA SER A 98 -8.01 15.56 -3.78
C SER A 98 -8.29 14.05 -3.77
N PRO A 99 -9.56 13.63 -3.68
CA PRO A 99 -9.90 12.22 -3.67
C PRO A 99 -9.49 11.55 -5.00
N PRO A 100 -8.95 10.32 -4.98
CA PRO A 100 -8.65 9.58 -6.20
C PRO A 100 -9.93 9.35 -7.02
N SER A 101 -9.79 9.33 -8.35
CA SER A 101 -10.91 9.07 -9.25
C SER A 101 -11.54 7.70 -8.96
N LYS A 102 -12.84 7.54 -9.27
CA LYS A 102 -13.54 6.25 -9.11
C LYS A 102 -12.92 5.12 -9.93
N GLU A 103 -12.25 5.47 -11.02
CA GLU A 103 -11.54 4.54 -11.92
C GLU A 103 -10.16 4.13 -11.38
N SER A 104 -9.59 4.89 -10.43
CA SER A 104 -8.31 4.59 -9.82
C SER A 104 -8.39 3.31 -8.99
N PHE A 105 -7.31 2.53 -8.98
CA PHE A 105 -7.19 1.40 -8.07
C PHE A 105 -7.35 1.81 -6.60
N LEU A 106 -6.99 3.04 -6.24
CA LEU A 106 -7.10 3.56 -4.87
C LEU A 106 -8.54 3.76 -4.40
N HIS A 107 -9.52 3.80 -5.31
CA HIS A 107 -10.91 3.86 -4.92
C HIS A 107 -11.34 2.53 -4.27
N GLY A 108 -11.68 2.59 -2.98
CA GLY A 108 -12.03 1.42 -2.17
C GLY A 108 -10.84 0.60 -1.68
N PHE A 109 -9.60 1.01 -1.98
CA PHE A 109 -8.39 0.34 -1.50
C PHE A 109 -8.14 0.62 -0.02
N ARG A 110 -7.74 -0.41 0.72
CA ARG A 110 -7.35 -0.34 2.13
C ARG A 110 -5.98 -0.98 2.29
N LEU A 111 -5.19 -0.49 3.24
CA LEU A 111 -3.86 -1.00 3.50
C LEU A 111 -3.70 -1.27 4.99
N GLN A 112 -3.09 -2.40 5.33
CA GLN A 112 -2.89 -2.83 6.70
C GLN A 112 -1.51 -3.43 6.89
N GLN A 113 -0.85 -3.06 7.97
CA GLN A 113 0.36 -3.68 8.45
C GLN A 113 0.01 -4.77 9.46
N LYS A 114 0.37 -6.02 9.16
CA LYS A 114 0.18 -7.17 10.05
C LYS A 114 1.55 -7.77 10.37
N GLY A 115 2.10 -7.37 11.52
CA GLY A 115 3.48 -7.69 11.88
C GLY A 115 4.47 -7.04 10.90
N ASN A 116 5.26 -7.87 10.21
CA ASN A 116 6.24 -7.42 9.22
C ASN A 116 5.69 -7.41 7.78
N THR A 117 4.45 -7.85 7.57
CA THR A 117 3.83 -7.92 6.26
C THR A 117 2.91 -6.72 6.04
N LEU A 118 2.93 -6.19 4.83
CA LEU A 118 2.05 -5.13 4.38
C LEU A 118 1.02 -5.74 3.41
N LEU A 119 -0.27 -5.60 3.73
CA LEU A 119 -1.38 -6.23 3.02
C LEU A 119 -2.32 -5.14 2.51
N GLY A 120 -2.64 -5.20 1.23
CA GLY A 120 -3.65 -4.37 0.59
C GLY A 120 -4.95 -5.13 0.39
N TYR A 121 -6.07 -4.43 0.41
CA TYR A 121 -7.39 -5.01 0.25
C TYR A 121 -8.24 -4.15 -0.67
N ARG A 122 -8.91 -4.77 -1.63
CA ARG A 122 -9.87 -4.10 -2.50
C ARG A 122 -10.94 -5.08 -2.96
N LYS A 123 -12.17 -4.61 -3.08
CA LYS A 123 -13.23 -5.38 -3.73
C LYS A 123 -12.97 -5.51 -5.23
N ASP A 124 -13.22 -6.68 -5.78
CA ASP A 124 -13.28 -6.88 -7.21
C ASP A 124 -14.67 -6.51 -7.78
N TRP A 125 -14.91 -6.88 -9.04
CA TRP A 125 -16.17 -6.62 -9.74
C TRP A 125 -17.33 -7.50 -9.27
N GLN A 126 -17.06 -8.57 -8.52
CA GLN A 126 -18.05 -9.44 -7.89
C GLN A 126 -18.31 -9.07 -6.42
N ASP A 127 -17.82 -7.91 -5.98
CA ASP A 127 -17.87 -7.46 -4.58
C ASP A 127 -17.05 -8.30 -3.58
N GLU A 128 -16.20 -9.21 -4.07
CA GLU A 128 -15.33 -10.06 -3.25
C GLU A 128 -14.06 -9.31 -2.82
N MET A 129 -13.68 -9.46 -1.54
CA MET A 129 -12.47 -8.83 -1.02
C MET A 129 -11.22 -9.58 -1.46
N ILE A 130 -10.41 -8.95 -2.30
CA ILE A 130 -9.12 -9.47 -2.74
C ILE A 130 -8.00 -8.90 -1.85
N GLU A 131 -7.10 -9.78 -1.42
CA GLU A 131 -5.88 -9.44 -0.67
C GLU A 131 -4.67 -9.34 -1.63
N TYR A 132 -3.85 -8.32 -1.43
CA TYR A 132 -2.62 -8.06 -2.18
C TYR A 132 -1.46 -8.01 -1.20
N THR A 133 -0.51 -8.95 -1.30
CA THR A 133 0.69 -8.92 -0.46
C THR A 133 1.73 -7.99 -1.07
N PHE A 134 2.21 -7.04 -0.26
CA PHE A 134 3.26 -6.11 -0.65
C PHE A 134 4.63 -6.62 -0.27
N GLU A 135 5.52 -6.65 -1.25
CA GLU A 135 6.92 -6.98 -1.08
C GLU A 135 7.73 -5.70 -0.91
N LYS A 136 8.71 -5.72 -0.01
CA LYS A 136 9.67 -4.62 0.12
C LYS A 136 10.55 -4.56 -1.14
N VAL A 137 10.68 -3.39 -1.74
CA VAL A 137 11.63 -3.12 -2.82
C VAL A 137 13.02 -2.97 -2.18
N GLN A 138 14.02 -3.70 -2.70
CA GLN A 138 15.40 -3.66 -2.23
C GLN A 138 16.09 -2.35 -2.58
#